data_AF-A0A960PC97-F1
#
_entry.id   AF-A0A960PC97-F1
#
_cell.length_a   1.000
_cell.length_b   1.000
_cell.length_c   1.000
_cell.angle_alpha   90.00
_cell.angle_beta   90.00
_cell.angle_gamma   90.00
#
_symmetry.space_group_name_H-M   'P 1'
#
loop_
_entity.id
_entity.type
_entity.pdbx_description
1 polymer ?
#
loop_
_entity_poly.entity_id
_entity_poly.type
_entity_poly.pdbx_seq_one_letter_code
_entity_poly.pdbx_strand_id
1 'polypeptide(L)'
;MRRAWRSSVAYVAGALLLAAGAGAQDWTTLGNDAQRSGWMRSSPKISVQSVQTPDFQMLWRHDLDTEPRGESSLTAPVLLDFLISHKGFRSLAFLGAADGSVFAIDTDLDRREWSRHFGVGVEYPAPTAGCPGGMTASLSRPTVAALPALGGFAGPRRRSPGFSGVGDPNAGAVTLKKDEPARPTRPAAAPKRSTRVQAPQGRVLRGLSVVYAVTPDGMLRTMLVSNGYDHEPPTPFLPANAKAVGLMVVDGVAYAATTGGCGGAPDGIWALDTETNKVAAWKSGAAVAGLDGFSMGPDGTIYAATADGRVVALEAKTLKVKAEHKGSGAYVSAPMVIDYDDQDYLAVARQDGSIALFQGSALSGGPVGRNPGEPGKFSSGALATWTDSSGVTWVLAARNGVEAFKIVEKNGKPSLEPEWKSDIASPLAPIVVDNVVFAASGKGASVLHALDGATGKPLWTSGKAISAPAAQTGLTAGPSTVYLATRDGALYAFGFPIEH
;
A
#
# COMPACT_ATOMS: atom_id res chain seq x y z
N MET A 1 -23.99 30.79 66.02
CA MET A 1 -23.55 29.49 65.45
C MET A 1 -24.20 29.28 64.09
N ARG A 2 -23.47 29.48 62.99
CA ARG A 2 -23.90 29.11 61.63
C ARG A 2 -22.67 28.56 60.92
N ARG A 3 -22.59 27.23 60.79
CA ARG A 3 -21.53 26.53 60.06
C ARG A 3 -21.94 26.45 58.59
N ALA A 4 -21.12 27.04 57.72
CA ALA A 4 -21.23 26.93 56.27
C ALA A 4 -20.80 25.52 55.82
N TRP A 5 -21.63 24.88 55.01
CA TRP A 5 -21.32 23.60 54.36
C TRP A 5 -20.67 23.91 53.00
N ARG A 6 -19.42 23.48 52.80
CA ARG A 6 -18.73 23.57 51.51
C ARG A 6 -18.98 22.27 50.75
N SER A 7 -19.72 22.36 49.64
CA SER A 7 -19.91 21.26 48.69
C SER A 7 -18.70 21.19 47.76
N SER A 8 -17.89 20.14 47.88
CA SER A 8 -16.81 19.83 46.93
C SER A 8 -17.39 19.02 45.77
N VAL A 9 -17.48 19.61 44.58
CA VAL A 9 -17.79 18.90 43.33
C VAL A 9 -16.48 18.33 42.78
N ALA A 10 -16.34 17.01 42.78
CA ALA A 10 -15.23 16.31 42.14
C ALA A 10 -15.55 16.12 40.65
N TYR A 11 -14.82 16.82 39.77
CA TYR A 11 -14.83 16.54 38.34
C TYR A 11 -14.02 15.26 38.07
N VAL A 12 -14.71 14.15 37.78
CA VAL A 12 -14.09 12.97 37.19
C VAL A 12 -13.92 13.24 35.69
N ALA A 13 -12.71 13.65 35.30
CA ALA A 13 -12.33 13.71 33.89
C ALA A 13 -12.18 12.28 33.36
N GLY A 14 -13.23 11.76 32.72
CA GLY A 14 -13.17 10.50 31.99
C GLY A 14 -12.32 10.64 30.74
N ALA A 15 -11.12 10.05 30.74
CA ALA A 15 -10.32 9.89 29.54
C ALA A 15 -11.03 8.91 28.58
N LEU A 16 -11.72 9.43 27.57
CA LEU A 16 -12.17 8.65 26.42
C LEU A 16 -10.95 8.29 25.57
N LEU A 17 -10.40 7.09 25.79
CA LEU A 17 -9.51 6.43 24.84
C LEU A 17 -10.31 6.14 23.56
N LEU A 18 -10.06 6.95 22.53
CA LEU A 18 -10.56 6.72 21.18
C LEU A 18 -9.77 5.56 20.56
N ALA A 19 -10.32 4.35 20.65
CA ALA A 19 -9.85 3.23 19.85
C ALA A 19 -10.23 3.48 18.37
N ALA A 20 -9.23 3.71 17.51
CA ALA A 20 -9.39 3.51 16.08
C ALA A 20 -9.78 2.03 15.87
N GLY A 21 -10.95 1.80 15.28
CA GLY A 21 -11.48 0.45 15.08
C GLY A 21 -10.60 -0.34 14.12
N ALA A 22 -10.23 -1.56 14.51
CA ALA A 22 -9.70 -2.56 13.59
C ALA A 22 -10.85 -3.07 12.70
N GLY A 23 -11.17 -2.29 11.66
CA GLY A 23 -11.86 -2.78 10.47
C GLY A 23 -10.86 -3.44 9.52
N ALA A 24 -11.34 -4.12 8.48
CA ALA A 24 -10.50 -4.52 7.35
C ALA A 24 -9.66 -3.32 6.90
N GLN A 25 -8.36 -3.53 6.69
CA GLN A 25 -7.48 -2.45 6.25
C GLN A 25 -7.77 -2.15 4.78
N ASP A 26 -8.37 -1.00 4.49
CA ASP A 26 -8.49 -0.49 3.12
C ASP A 26 -7.08 -0.37 2.50
N TRP A 27 -6.95 -0.72 1.22
CA TRP A 27 -5.71 -0.51 0.46
C TRP A 27 -5.58 0.96 0.03
N THR A 28 -5.00 1.78 0.90
CA THR A 28 -5.08 3.25 0.78
C THR A 28 -4.03 3.91 -0.13
N THR A 29 -2.94 3.20 -0.45
CA THR A 29 -1.84 3.70 -1.29
C THR A 29 -1.18 2.54 -2.03
N LEU A 30 -0.33 2.83 -3.00
CA LEU A 30 0.50 1.81 -3.63
C LEU A 30 1.37 1.10 -2.57
N GLY A 31 1.44 -0.24 -2.57
CA GLY A 31 2.10 -0.97 -1.47
C GLY A 31 1.31 -0.99 -0.16
N ASN A 32 0.00 -0.74 -0.22
CA ASN A 32 -1.02 -0.83 0.86
C ASN A 32 -0.99 0.29 1.91
N ASP A 33 0.17 0.55 2.50
CA ASP A 33 0.32 1.43 3.67
C ASP A 33 1.54 2.36 3.57
N ALA A 34 1.71 3.22 4.58
CA ALA A 34 2.80 4.18 4.62
C ALA A 34 4.18 3.50 4.68
N GLN A 35 4.26 2.25 5.17
CA GLN A 35 5.47 1.45 5.24
C GLN A 35 5.83 0.78 3.93
N ARG A 36 4.91 0.77 2.94
CA ARG A 36 4.98 0.01 1.69
C ARG A 36 5.08 -1.49 1.96
N SER A 37 4.34 -1.99 2.94
CA SER A 37 4.43 -3.40 3.34
C SER A 37 3.99 -4.36 2.23
N GLY A 38 3.08 -3.93 1.35
CA GLY A 38 2.41 -4.82 0.41
C GLY A 38 1.57 -5.90 1.10
N TRP A 39 1.21 -5.71 2.37
CA TRP A 39 0.57 -6.74 3.19
C TRP A 39 -0.79 -6.29 3.74
N MET A 40 -1.83 -7.02 3.36
CA MET A 40 -3.11 -7.01 4.03
C MET A 40 -3.10 -8.05 5.16
N ARG A 41 -3.05 -7.58 6.41
CA ARG A 41 -2.79 -8.39 7.61
C ARG A 41 -3.85 -9.42 7.95
N SER A 42 -5.06 -9.22 7.47
CA SER A 42 -6.17 -10.12 7.72
C SER A 42 -7.16 -10.03 6.57
N SER A 43 -7.73 -11.18 6.20
CA SER A 43 -8.84 -11.26 5.27
C SER A 43 -9.92 -12.19 5.85
N PRO A 44 -11.21 -11.84 5.74
CA PRO A 44 -12.29 -12.73 6.15
C PRO A 44 -12.48 -13.93 5.23
N LYS A 45 -12.02 -13.87 3.96
CA LYS A 45 -12.27 -14.93 2.96
C LYS A 45 -11.00 -15.53 2.35
N ILE A 46 -9.90 -14.79 2.24
CA ILE A 46 -8.64 -15.26 1.64
C ILE A 46 -7.78 -15.89 2.74
N SER A 47 -7.46 -17.16 2.55
CA SER A 47 -6.56 -17.97 3.38
C SER A 47 -5.90 -19.03 2.51
N VAL A 48 -4.87 -19.70 3.04
CA VAL A 48 -4.22 -20.82 2.34
C VAL A 48 -5.23 -21.90 1.96
N GLN A 49 -6.21 -22.19 2.82
CA GLN A 49 -7.22 -23.21 2.57
C GLN A 49 -8.27 -22.75 1.55
N SER A 50 -8.84 -21.56 1.75
CA SER A 50 -9.97 -21.10 0.93
C SER A 50 -9.58 -20.75 -0.50
N VAL A 51 -8.36 -20.26 -0.76
CA VAL A 51 -7.91 -19.91 -2.12
C VAL A 51 -7.75 -21.12 -3.04
N GLN A 52 -7.66 -22.33 -2.47
CA GLN A 52 -7.57 -23.59 -3.22
C GLN A 52 -8.95 -24.15 -3.62
N THR A 53 -10.03 -23.57 -3.10
CA THR A 53 -11.39 -24.01 -3.44
C THR A 53 -11.79 -23.48 -4.82
N PRO A 54 -12.76 -24.13 -5.51
CA PRO A 54 -13.30 -23.62 -6.77
C PRO A 54 -13.96 -22.24 -6.65
N ASP A 55 -14.28 -21.78 -5.44
CA ASP A 55 -14.96 -20.51 -5.19
C ASP A 55 -14.03 -19.31 -5.41
N PHE A 56 -12.71 -19.50 -5.31
CA PHE A 56 -11.75 -18.45 -5.70
C PHE A 56 -11.53 -18.48 -7.22
N GLN A 57 -12.06 -17.47 -7.90
CA GLN A 57 -12.08 -17.42 -9.36
C GLN A 57 -11.93 -15.99 -9.89
N MET A 58 -11.83 -15.86 -11.22
CA MET A 58 -12.02 -14.56 -11.86
C MET A 58 -13.48 -14.14 -11.70
N LEU A 59 -13.72 -12.98 -11.09
CA LEU A 59 -15.06 -12.43 -10.91
C LEU A 59 -15.50 -11.65 -12.15
N TRP A 60 -14.64 -10.76 -12.62
CA TRP A 60 -14.92 -9.90 -13.77
C TRP A 60 -13.66 -9.29 -14.37
N ARG A 61 -13.82 -8.77 -15.59
CA ARG A 61 -12.90 -7.87 -16.31
C ARG A 61 -13.68 -6.61 -16.65
N HIS A 62 -13.15 -5.46 -16.27
CA HIS A 62 -13.71 -4.15 -16.59
C HIS A 62 -12.79 -3.42 -17.57
N ASP A 63 -13.23 -3.18 -18.79
CA ASP A 63 -12.49 -2.36 -19.76
C ASP A 63 -12.72 -0.88 -19.47
N LEU A 64 -11.63 -0.09 -19.41
CA LEU A 64 -11.66 1.34 -19.16
C LEU A 64 -11.29 2.11 -20.42
N ASP A 65 -12.17 3.01 -20.82
CA ASP A 65 -11.99 3.92 -21.95
C ASP A 65 -10.80 4.87 -21.67
N THR A 66 -9.59 4.44 -22.07
CA THR A 66 -8.32 5.12 -21.79
C THR A 66 -7.33 4.93 -22.93
N GLU A 67 -6.40 5.87 -23.05
CA GLU A 67 -5.29 5.77 -24.00
C GLU A 67 -3.95 5.51 -23.27
N PRO A 68 -3.29 4.36 -23.52
CA PRO A 68 -1.94 4.13 -23.04
C PRO A 68 -0.93 5.14 -23.61
N ARG A 69 0.09 5.47 -22.82
CA ARG A 69 1.23 6.29 -23.23
C ARG A 69 2.53 5.50 -23.07
N GLY A 70 3.05 5.02 -24.20
CA GLY A 70 4.19 4.09 -24.21
C GLY A 70 3.85 2.82 -23.42
N GLU A 71 4.64 2.51 -22.40
CA GLU A 71 4.42 1.34 -21.54
C GLU A 71 3.46 1.64 -20.36
N SER A 72 3.05 2.90 -20.17
CA SER A 72 2.15 3.33 -19.10
C SER A 72 0.70 3.30 -19.57
N SER A 73 -0.19 2.74 -18.76
CA SER A 73 -1.62 2.59 -19.05
C SER A 73 -2.41 2.95 -17.80
N LEU A 74 -2.74 1.96 -16.97
CA LEU A 74 -3.45 2.12 -15.71
C LEU A 74 -2.51 2.03 -14.51
N THR A 75 -2.78 2.86 -13.51
CA THR A 75 -2.19 2.75 -12.18
C THR A 75 -2.85 1.63 -11.37
N ALA A 76 -2.14 1.09 -10.36
CA ALA A 76 -2.77 0.16 -9.44
C ALA A 76 -3.86 0.87 -8.63
N PRO A 77 -5.03 0.23 -8.41
CA PRO A 77 -6.12 0.85 -7.70
C PRO A 77 -5.81 1.06 -6.21
N VAL A 78 -6.46 2.06 -5.61
CA VAL A 78 -6.64 2.15 -4.17
C VAL A 78 -8.09 1.88 -3.82
N LEU A 79 -8.34 1.23 -2.68
CA LEU A 79 -9.65 0.70 -2.34
C LEU A 79 -10.33 1.49 -1.22
N LEU A 80 -11.66 1.43 -1.22
CA LEU A 80 -12.54 1.80 -0.13
C LEU A 80 -13.59 0.70 -0.01
N ASP A 81 -13.41 -0.19 0.96
CA ASP A 81 -14.21 -1.41 1.06
C ASP A 81 -15.63 -1.16 1.56
N PHE A 82 -15.89 -0.02 2.19
CA PHE A 82 -17.22 0.29 2.70
C PHE A 82 -17.53 1.78 2.72
N LEU A 83 -18.46 2.17 1.86
CA LEU A 83 -19.07 3.48 1.82
C LEU A 83 -20.59 3.36 1.91
N ILE A 84 -21.19 4.05 2.88
CA ILE A 84 -22.64 4.27 2.90
C ILE A 84 -22.92 5.53 2.08
N SER A 85 -23.59 5.35 0.94
CA SER A 85 -24.00 6.45 0.08
C SER A 85 -25.52 6.56 -0.01
N HIS A 86 -26.02 7.64 -0.61
CA HIS A 86 -27.45 7.75 -0.96
C HIS A 86 -27.90 6.69 -1.97
N LYS A 87 -26.95 5.98 -2.63
CA LYS A 87 -27.22 4.86 -3.54
C LYS A 87 -27.08 3.49 -2.88
N GLY A 88 -26.89 3.43 -1.56
CA GLY A 88 -26.67 2.21 -0.78
C GLY A 88 -25.21 1.98 -0.42
N PHE A 89 -24.90 0.76 0.01
CA PHE A 89 -23.54 0.31 0.32
C PHE A 89 -22.70 0.21 -0.95
N ARG A 90 -21.43 0.61 -0.86
CA ARG A 90 -20.48 0.62 -1.97
C ARG A 90 -19.11 0.14 -1.53
N SER A 91 -18.49 -0.65 -2.38
CA SER A 91 -17.07 -1.03 -2.32
C SER A 91 -16.42 -0.44 -3.57
N LEU A 92 -15.45 0.47 -3.41
CA LEU A 92 -14.94 1.29 -4.52
C LEU A 92 -13.45 1.05 -4.75
N ALA A 93 -13.06 0.88 -6.00
CA ALA A 93 -11.68 0.96 -6.47
C ALA A 93 -11.46 2.27 -7.24
N PHE A 94 -10.39 2.99 -6.93
CA PHE A 94 -10.00 4.22 -7.61
C PHE A 94 -8.67 4.04 -8.33
N LEU A 95 -8.63 4.37 -9.61
CA LEU A 95 -7.42 4.25 -10.43
C LEU A 95 -7.33 5.37 -11.47
N GLY A 96 -6.10 5.78 -11.75
CA GLY A 96 -5.75 6.76 -12.77
C GLY A 96 -5.20 6.07 -14.02
N ALA A 97 -5.29 6.76 -15.15
CA ALA A 97 -4.77 6.35 -16.45
C ALA A 97 -3.77 7.39 -16.98
N ALA A 98 -2.83 6.94 -17.82
CA ALA A 98 -1.75 7.75 -18.34
C ALA A 98 -2.20 9.00 -19.10
N ASP A 99 -3.39 8.97 -19.70
CA ASP A 99 -4.02 10.09 -20.40
C ASP A 99 -4.61 11.17 -19.47
N GLY A 100 -4.53 11.00 -18.14
CA GLY A 100 -5.10 11.94 -17.16
C GLY A 100 -6.52 11.58 -16.71
N SER A 101 -7.07 10.46 -17.16
CA SER A 101 -8.37 9.96 -16.68
C SER A 101 -8.27 9.34 -15.29
N VAL A 102 -9.31 9.52 -14.49
CA VAL A 102 -9.48 8.91 -13.16
C VAL A 102 -10.84 8.23 -13.11
N PHE A 103 -10.88 7.02 -12.58
CA PHE A 103 -12.05 6.17 -12.49
C PHE A 103 -12.36 5.77 -11.05
N ALA A 104 -13.64 5.66 -10.74
CA ALA A 104 -14.14 4.94 -9.58
C ALA A 104 -15.03 3.78 -10.04
N ILE A 105 -14.67 2.57 -9.66
CA ILE A 105 -15.38 1.34 -9.98
C ILE A 105 -16.01 0.77 -8.71
N ASP A 106 -17.31 0.52 -8.74
CA ASP A 106 -17.98 -0.34 -7.77
C ASP A 106 -17.52 -1.78 -8.00
N THR A 107 -16.74 -2.30 -7.06
CA THR A 107 -16.08 -3.60 -7.20
C THR A 107 -17.01 -4.78 -6.97
N ASP A 108 -18.15 -4.55 -6.31
CA ASP A 108 -19.14 -5.58 -6.03
C ASP A 108 -20.06 -5.77 -7.26
N LEU A 109 -20.33 -4.69 -7.98
CA LEU A 109 -21.25 -4.66 -9.11
C LEU A 109 -20.58 -4.59 -10.49
N ASP A 110 -19.24 -4.56 -10.54
CA ASP A 110 -18.47 -4.37 -11.78
C ASP A 110 -18.97 -3.16 -12.60
N ARG A 111 -19.13 -2.02 -11.94
CA ARG A 111 -19.74 -0.83 -12.55
C ARG A 111 -18.94 0.42 -12.26
N ARG A 112 -18.65 1.19 -13.31
CA ARG A 112 -18.15 2.55 -13.17
C ARG A 112 -19.17 3.43 -12.43
N GLU A 113 -18.79 3.91 -11.25
CA GLU A 113 -19.58 4.89 -10.49
C GLU A 113 -19.42 6.30 -11.06
N TRP A 114 -18.18 6.65 -11.43
CA TRP A 114 -17.87 7.90 -12.12
C TRP A 114 -16.49 7.81 -12.79
N SER A 115 -16.27 8.69 -13.77
CA SER A 115 -14.94 9.01 -14.29
C SER A 115 -14.77 10.52 -14.43
N ARG A 116 -13.51 10.96 -14.43
CA ARG A 116 -13.10 12.34 -14.73
C ARG A 116 -11.87 12.30 -15.61
N HIS A 117 -11.72 13.33 -16.43
CA HIS A 117 -10.53 13.51 -17.26
C HIS A 117 -9.90 14.85 -16.89
N PHE A 118 -8.64 14.82 -16.47
CA PHE A 118 -7.90 15.98 -16.00
C PHE A 118 -6.73 16.31 -16.95
N GLY A 119 -6.14 17.51 -16.79
CA GLY A 119 -5.08 17.96 -17.69
C GLY A 119 -5.60 18.37 -19.07
N VAL A 120 -6.89 18.72 -19.20
CA VAL A 120 -7.45 19.27 -20.45
C VAL A 120 -6.68 20.54 -20.82
N GLY A 121 -6.13 20.57 -22.04
CA GLY A 121 -5.33 21.70 -22.54
C GLY A 121 -3.85 21.65 -22.13
N VAL A 122 -3.42 20.64 -21.37
CA VAL A 122 -1.99 20.37 -21.15
C VAL A 122 -1.45 19.64 -22.37
N GLU A 123 -0.32 20.11 -22.89
CA GLU A 123 0.40 19.40 -23.94
C GLU A 123 1.08 18.16 -23.33
N TYR A 124 0.73 16.98 -23.86
CA TYR A 124 1.35 15.73 -23.45
C TYR A 124 2.58 15.44 -24.34
N PRO A 125 3.81 15.49 -23.81
CA PRO A 125 5.00 15.16 -24.60
C PRO A 125 4.94 13.70 -25.07
N ALA A 126 5.55 13.42 -26.21
CA ALA A 126 5.65 12.06 -26.72
C ALA A 126 6.31 11.12 -25.68
N PRO A 127 5.75 9.92 -25.45
CA PRO A 127 6.29 8.99 -24.47
C PRO A 127 7.70 8.53 -24.83
N THR A 128 8.58 8.47 -23.83
CA THR A 128 9.92 7.87 -23.92
C THR A 128 10.05 6.75 -22.88
N ALA A 129 11.11 5.93 -22.97
CA ALA A 129 11.35 4.87 -21.98
C ALA A 129 11.53 5.39 -20.54
N GLY A 130 12.08 6.60 -20.37
CA GLY A 130 12.28 7.24 -19.06
C GLY A 130 11.07 8.04 -18.59
N CYS A 131 10.44 8.76 -19.50
CA CYS A 131 9.35 9.70 -19.27
C CYS A 131 8.13 9.33 -20.11
N PRO A 132 7.10 8.71 -19.54
CA PRO A 132 5.92 8.29 -20.29
C PRO A 132 5.05 9.47 -20.75
N GLY A 133 5.15 10.63 -20.10
CA GLY A 133 4.23 11.75 -20.30
C GLY A 133 2.85 11.43 -19.70
N GLY A 134 2.17 12.44 -19.18
CA GLY A 134 0.88 12.25 -18.50
C GLY A 134 0.99 11.68 -17.08
N MET A 135 -0.10 11.07 -16.61
CA MET A 135 -0.27 10.66 -15.21
C MET A 135 0.46 9.35 -14.91
N THR A 136 1.22 9.31 -13.81
CA THR A 136 2.08 8.16 -13.46
C THR A 136 1.93 7.66 -12.03
N ALA A 137 1.53 8.54 -11.10
CA ALA A 137 1.30 8.16 -9.71
C ALA A 137 -0.06 7.47 -9.56
N SER A 138 -0.10 6.33 -8.87
CA SER A 138 -1.35 5.80 -8.31
C SER A 138 -2.03 6.85 -7.45
N LEU A 139 -3.36 6.74 -7.35
CA LEU A 139 -4.14 7.55 -6.43
C LEU A 139 -3.78 7.21 -4.98
N SER A 140 -4.17 8.09 -4.07
CA SER A 140 -4.00 7.85 -2.63
C SER A 140 -5.27 8.25 -1.89
N ARG A 141 -5.62 7.47 -0.88
CA ARG A 141 -6.54 7.87 0.18
C ARG A 141 -5.74 8.26 1.43
N PRO A 142 -6.32 9.05 2.34
CA PRO A 142 -5.69 9.32 3.63
C PRO A 142 -5.23 8.02 4.29
N THR A 143 -3.95 7.98 4.67
CA THR A 143 -3.36 6.86 5.40
C THR A 143 -2.68 7.38 6.67
N VAL A 144 -2.17 6.48 7.49
CA VAL A 144 -1.51 6.82 8.76
C VAL A 144 -0.09 6.29 8.77
N ALA A 145 0.83 7.04 9.39
CA ALA A 145 2.19 6.58 9.61
C ALA A 145 2.24 5.42 10.62
N ALA A 146 1.36 5.43 11.63
CA ALA A 146 1.36 4.44 12.69
C ALA A 146 1.20 3.01 12.15
N LEU A 147 1.99 2.07 12.70
CA LEU A 147 1.87 0.67 12.33
C LEU A 147 0.49 0.11 12.68
N PRO A 148 -0.09 -0.72 11.80
CA PRO A 148 -1.30 -1.45 12.13
C PRO A 148 -1.05 -2.40 13.32
N ALA A 149 -2.01 -2.52 14.23
CA ALA A 149 -1.89 -3.45 15.34
C ALA A 149 -1.89 -4.91 14.84
N LEU A 150 -0.80 -5.65 15.13
CA LEU A 150 -0.61 -7.07 14.79
C LEU A 150 -1.56 -8.05 15.53
N GLY A 151 -2.43 -7.58 16.43
CA GLY A 151 -3.19 -8.45 17.33
C GLY A 151 -4.52 -7.91 17.83
N GLY A 152 -5.12 -6.95 17.13
CA GLY A 152 -6.41 -6.36 17.50
C GLY A 152 -7.60 -7.14 16.92
N PHE A 153 -7.82 -8.39 17.31
CA PHE A 153 -9.18 -8.93 17.22
C PHE A 153 -10.04 -8.07 18.13
N ALA A 154 -10.81 -7.16 17.55
CA ALA A 154 -11.80 -6.40 18.29
C ALA A 154 -12.74 -7.40 18.96
N GLY A 155 -12.62 -7.53 20.28
CA GLY A 155 -13.62 -8.25 21.06
C GLY A 155 -15.02 -7.71 20.77
N PRO A 156 -16.08 -8.49 21.00
CA PRO A 156 -17.44 -8.16 20.56
C PRO A 156 -18.00 -6.99 21.36
N ARG A 157 -17.62 -5.76 20.99
CA ARG A 157 -18.23 -4.53 21.48
C ARG A 157 -18.69 -3.71 20.28
N ARG A 158 -19.94 -4.00 19.91
CA ARG A 158 -20.92 -3.17 19.17
C ARG A 158 -20.29 -2.03 18.36
N ARG A 159 -19.72 -2.38 17.21
CA ARG A 159 -19.61 -1.53 16.01
C ARG A 159 -19.20 -2.37 14.77
N SER A 160 -19.71 -3.59 14.66
CA SER A 160 -19.74 -4.30 13.36
C SER A 160 -20.93 -3.74 12.57
N PRO A 161 -20.74 -3.21 11.35
CA PRO A 161 -21.82 -3.13 10.38
C PRO A 161 -22.32 -4.56 10.13
N GLY A 162 -23.63 -4.74 9.98
CA GLY A 162 -24.23 -6.05 9.75
C GLY A 162 -23.60 -6.69 8.51
N PHE A 163 -22.97 -7.85 8.69
CA PHE A 163 -22.56 -8.71 7.60
C PHE A 163 -23.84 -9.29 6.98
N SER A 164 -24.09 -8.99 5.70
CA SER A 164 -25.01 -9.80 4.89
C SER A 164 -24.23 -11.00 4.38
N GLY A 165 -24.15 -12.04 5.21
CA GLY A 165 -23.83 -13.39 4.76
C GLY A 165 -25.11 -14.22 4.87
N VAL A 166 -25.58 -14.74 3.75
CA VAL A 166 -26.43 -15.93 3.78
C VAL A 166 -25.50 -17.13 4.00
N GLY A 167 -25.92 -18.11 4.79
CA GLY A 167 -25.19 -19.37 4.86
C GLY A 167 -25.57 -20.25 3.66
N ASP A 168 -24.89 -21.38 3.50
CA ASP A 168 -25.27 -22.43 2.56
C ASP A 168 -26.79 -22.73 2.60
N PRO A 169 -27.38 -23.23 1.50
CA PRO A 169 -28.77 -23.68 1.52
C PRO A 169 -29.06 -24.59 2.73
N ASN A 170 -30.03 -24.18 3.57
CA ASN A 170 -30.42 -24.80 4.85
C ASN A 170 -29.49 -24.57 6.07
N ALA A 171 -28.44 -23.72 5.98
CA ALA A 171 -27.52 -23.46 7.10
C ALA A 171 -27.96 -22.32 8.05
N GLY A 172 -29.00 -21.55 7.69
CA GLY A 172 -29.45 -20.37 8.43
C GLY A 172 -28.51 -19.16 8.27
N ALA A 173 -28.87 -18.01 8.87
CA ALA A 173 -28.04 -16.81 8.82
C ALA A 173 -26.69 -17.03 9.54
N VAL A 174 -25.57 -16.71 8.89
CA VAL A 174 -24.21 -16.88 9.46
C VAL A 174 -23.95 -16.03 10.70
N THR A 175 -24.83 -15.07 10.99
CA THR A 175 -24.78 -14.20 12.18
C THR A 175 -25.28 -14.89 13.45
N LEU A 176 -25.83 -16.11 13.37
CA LEU A 176 -26.47 -16.81 14.50
C LEU A 176 -25.77 -18.10 14.94
N LYS A 177 -24.76 -18.61 14.22
CA LYS A 177 -23.98 -19.76 14.72
C LYS A 177 -23.02 -19.29 15.80
N LYS A 178 -23.47 -19.41 17.05
CA LYS A 178 -22.64 -19.23 18.23
C LYS A 178 -21.86 -20.52 18.51
N ASP A 179 -20.99 -20.90 17.58
CA ASP A 179 -19.93 -21.84 17.92
C ASP A 179 -18.89 -21.02 18.70
N GLU A 180 -18.85 -21.18 20.02
CA GLU A 180 -17.71 -20.74 20.82
C GLU A 180 -16.57 -21.73 20.55
N PRO A 181 -15.56 -21.40 19.71
CA PRO A 181 -14.36 -22.22 19.67
C PRO A 181 -13.76 -22.21 21.07
N ALA A 182 -13.40 -23.39 21.58
CA ALA A 182 -12.70 -23.52 22.84
C ALA A 182 -11.47 -22.61 22.80
N ARG A 183 -11.45 -21.64 23.72
CA ARG A 183 -10.38 -20.64 23.83
C ARG A 183 -9.06 -21.41 24.00
N PRO A 184 -8.11 -21.37 23.06
CA PRO A 184 -6.79 -21.91 23.32
C PRO A 184 -6.24 -21.13 24.52
N THR A 185 -5.92 -21.86 25.60
CA THR A 185 -5.20 -21.30 26.75
C THR A 185 -3.79 -20.98 26.30
N ARG A 186 -3.61 -19.83 25.65
CA ARG A 186 -2.29 -19.27 25.39
C ARG A 186 -1.68 -18.92 26.76
N PRO A 187 -0.42 -19.27 27.04
CA PRO A 187 0.29 -18.72 28.17
C PRO A 187 0.17 -17.19 28.11
N ALA A 188 -0.30 -16.59 29.21
CA ALA A 188 -0.41 -15.15 29.34
C ALA A 188 0.99 -14.52 29.44
N ALA A 189 1.72 -14.51 28.32
CA ALA A 189 2.77 -13.53 28.16
C ALA A 189 2.05 -12.17 28.06
N ALA A 190 2.22 -11.34 29.08
CA ALA A 190 1.78 -9.96 29.04
C ALA A 190 2.32 -9.34 27.73
N PRO A 191 1.49 -8.65 26.92
CA PRO A 191 2.01 -7.97 25.75
C PRO A 191 3.12 -7.03 26.22
N LYS A 192 4.34 -7.22 25.70
CA LYS A 192 5.41 -6.27 25.93
C LYS A 192 4.87 -4.91 25.50
N ARG A 193 4.88 -3.95 26.42
CA ARG A 193 4.43 -2.59 26.13
C ARG A 193 5.49 -1.98 25.23
N SER A 194 5.19 -1.83 23.94
CA SER A 194 6.14 -1.26 22.99
C SER A 194 6.60 0.11 23.49
N THR A 195 7.91 0.34 23.48
CA THR A 195 8.54 1.62 23.85
C THR A 195 8.66 2.57 22.65
N ARG A 196 8.08 2.19 21.50
CA ARG A 196 8.21 2.92 20.24
C ARG A 196 7.41 4.22 20.24
N VAL A 197 8.03 5.28 19.70
CA VAL A 197 7.35 6.56 19.43
C VAL A 197 6.48 6.39 18.18
N GLN A 198 5.18 6.65 18.32
CA GLN A 198 4.27 6.74 17.17
C GLN A 198 3.97 8.21 16.91
N ALA A 199 3.87 8.56 15.63
CA ALA A 199 3.36 9.86 15.21
C ALA A 199 1.95 10.06 15.81
N PRO A 200 1.62 11.28 16.30
CA PRO A 200 0.26 11.59 16.68
C PRO A 200 -0.67 11.33 15.49
N GLN A 201 -1.72 10.52 15.66
CA GLN A 201 -2.69 10.34 14.59
C GLN A 201 -3.38 11.69 14.33
N GLY A 202 -3.24 12.21 13.11
CA GLY A 202 -3.91 13.41 12.67
C GLY A 202 -5.42 13.25 12.65
N ARG A 203 -6.10 14.38 12.45
CA ARG A 203 -7.56 14.45 12.47
C ARG A 203 -8.13 13.72 11.25
N VAL A 204 -8.61 12.48 11.44
CA VAL A 204 -9.43 11.81 10.43
C VAL A 204 -10.67 12.67 10.18
N LEU A 205 -10.86 13.12 8.93
CA LEU A 205 -12.02 13.90 8.50
C LEU A 205 -13.28 13.05 8.70
N ARG A 206 -13.93 13.19 9.86
CA ARG A 206 -15.17 12.46 10.15
C ARG A 206 -16.26 12.91 9.19
N GLY A 207 -16.76 11.99 8.37
CA GLY A 207 -17.90 12.21 7.48
C GLY A 207 -17.55 12.69 6.07
N LEU A 208 -16.28 12.95 5.77
CA LEU A 208 -15.82 13.29 4.42
C LEU A 208 -14.78 12.27 3.94
N SER A 209 -15.14 11.52 2.91
CA SER A 209 -14.24 10.57 2.26
C SER A 209 -13.76 11.18 0.94
N VAL A 210 -12.43 11.32 0.81
CA VAL A 210 -11.78 11.85 -0.39
C VAL A 210 -10.75 10.87 -0.93
N VAL A 211 -10.43 11.04 -2.22
CA VAL A 211 -9.31 10.38 -2.91
C VAL A 211 -8.49 11.44 -3.63
N TYR A 212 -7.17 11.28 -3.59
CA TYR A 212 -6.20 12.22 -4.12
C TYR A 212 -5.56 11.71 -5.40
N ALA A 213 -5.32 12.62 -6.34
CA ALA A 213 -4.58 12.35 -7.57
C ALA A 213 -3.59 13.48 -7.86
N VAL A 214 -2.43 13.14 -8.42
CA VAL A 214 -1.56 14.13 -9.08
C VAL A 214 -1.82 14.04 -10.58
N THR A 215 -2.40 15.09 -11.14
CA THR A 215 -2.84 15.10 -12.54
C THR A 215 -1.75 15.63 -13.49
N PRO A 216 -1.87 15.41 -14.82
CA PRO A 216 -0.82 15.79 -15.79
C PRO A 216 -0.45 17.28 -15.82
N ASP A 217 -1.36 18.15 -15.39
CA ASP A 217 -1.14 19.58 -15.17
C ASP A 217 -0.23 19.90 -13.96
N GLY A 218 0.19 18.88 -13.18
CA GLY A 218 1.02 19.04 -11.99
C GLY A 218 0.24 19.40 -10.73
N MET A 219 -1.10 19.37 -10.79
CA MET A 219 -1.96 19.74 -9.68
C MET A 219 -2.27 18.53 -8.80
N LEU A 220 -2.37 18.76 -7.48
CA LEU A 220 -3.03 17.84 -6.57
C LEU A 220 -4.55 18.08 -6.66
N ARG A 221 -5.29 17.02 -6.97
CA ARG A 221 -6.75 16.96 -6.91
C ARG A 221 -7.17 16.28 -5.62
N THR A 222 -8.13 16.88 -4.92
CA THR A 222 -8.77 16.29 -3.73
C THR A 222 -10.22 16.02 -4.09
N MET A 223 -10.54 14.80 -4.51
CA MET A 223 -11.85 14.47 -5.06
C MET A 223 -12.74 13.78 -4.04
N LEU A 224 -14.04 14.10 -4.03
CA LEU A 224 -15.03 13.35 -3.26
C LEU A 224 -15.18 11.94 -3.84
N VAL A 225 -15.07 10.91 -2.99
CA VAL A 225 -15.18 9.51 -3.43
C VAL A 225 -16.54 9.17 -4.07
N SER A 226 -17.59 9.92 -3.71
CA SER A 226 -18.96 9.65 -4.15
C SER A 226 -19.26 10.09 -5.59
N ASN A 227 -18.49 11.04 -6.13
CA ASN A 227 -18.82 11.64 -7.44
C ASN A 227 -17.61 12.11 -8.25
N GLY A 228 -16.39 12.13 -7.69
CA GLY A 228 -15.18 12.54 -8.39
C GLY A 228 -15.02 14.05 -8.59
N TYR A 229 -15.89 14.88 -8.02
CA TYR A 229 -15.68 16.33 -8.05
C TYR A 229 -14.66 16.75 -7.01
N ASP A 230 -13.86 17.75 -7.36
CA ASP A 230 -12.95 18.42 -6.45
C ASP A 230 -13.72 18.95 -5.23
N HIS A 231 -13.33 18.51 -4.04
CA HIS A 231 -13.86 18.99 -2.76
C HIS A 231 -13.38 20.41 -2.46
N GLU A 232 -12.15 20.70 -2.85
CA GLU A 232 -11.45 21.97 -2.71
C GLU A 232 -10.74 22.31 -4.03
N PRO A 233 -10.42 23.59 -4.29
CA PRO A 233 -9.71 23.97 -5.50
C PRO A 233 -8.42 23.16 -5.71
N PRO A 234 -8.13 22.70 -6.94
CA PRO A 234 -6.88 22.03 -7.26
C PRO A 234 -5.68 22.88 -6.85
N THR A 235 -4.68 22.24 -6.25
CA THR A 235 -3.51 22.95 -5.70
C THR A 235 -2.25 22.62 -6.51
N PRO A 236 -1.45 23.62 -6.94
CA PRO A 236 -0.18 23.36 -7.61
C PRO A 236 0.75 22.54 -6.73
N PHE A 237 1.26 21.42 -7.23
CA PHE A 237 2.08 20.51 -6.44
C PHE A 237 3.43 20.21 -7.11
N LEU A 238 3.39 19.72 -8.34
CA LEU A 238 4.56 19.36 -9.14
C LEU A 238 4.56 20.13 -10.46
N PRO A 239 5.69 20.18 -11.19
CA PRO A 239 5.68 20.60 -12.58
C PRO A 239 4.77 19.72 -13.45
N ALA A 240 4.16 20.31 -14.48
CA ALA A 240 3.33 19.57 -15.43
C ALA A 240 4.14 18.45 -16.12
N ASN A 241 3.50 17.31 -16.38
CA ASN A 241 4.13 16.11 -16.95
C ASN A 241 5.31 15.55 -16.13
N ALA A 242 5.43 15.89 -14.85
CA ALA A 242 6.36 15.21 -13.95
C ALA A 242 6.02 13.71 -13.87
N LYS A 243 7.06 12.88 -13.86
CA LYS A 243 6.93 11.45 -13.53
C LYS A 243 6.85 11.32 -12.02
N ALA A 244 5.64 11.39 -11.51
CA ALA A 244 5.32 11.27 -10.10
C ALA A 244 5.13 9.80 -9.72
N VAL A 245 5.67 9.39 -8.58
CA VAL A 245 5.51 8.05 -8.03
C VAL A 245 5.26 8.12 -6.52
N GLY A 246 4.62 7.09 -5.97
CA GLY A 246 4.44 6.95 -4.53
C GLY A 246 3.55 8.00 -3.86
N LEU A 247 2.51 8.54 -4.53
CA LEU A 247 1.59 9.48 -3.89
C LEU A 247 1.05 8.90 -2.57
N MET A 248 1.17 9.68 -1.49
CA MET A 248 0.74 9.30 -0.15
C MET A 248 0.25 10.54 0.60
N VAL A 249 -0.92 10.47 1.24
CA VAL A 249 -1.42 11.56 2.08
C VAL A 249 -1.48 11.11 3.54
N VAL A 250 -0.69 11.76 4.39
CA VAL A 250 -0.61 11.50 5.84
C VAL A 250 -0.78 12.82 6.57
N ASP A 251 -1.73 12.86 7.51
CA ASP A 251 -1.95 14.00 8.42
C ASP A 251 -2.07 15.37 7.73
N GLY A 252 -2.78 15.42 6.60
CA GLY A 252 -3.01 16.67 5.85
C GLY A 252 -1.80 17.13 5.02
N VAL A 253 -0.84 16.25 4.77
CA VAL A 253 0.29 16.52 3.88
C VAL A 253 0.32 15.47 2.78
N ALA A 254 0.28 15.92 1.54
CA ALA A 254 0.46 15.09 0.36
C ALA A 254 1.95 14.99 0.01
N TYR A 255 2.43 13.77 -0.13
CA TYR A 255 3.81 13.45 -0.48
C TYR A 255 3.87 12.74 -1.82
N ALA A 256 4.85 13.09 -2.65
CA ALA A 256 5.12 12.41 -3.91
C ALA A 256 6.62 12.46 -4.21
N ALA A 257 7.12 11.44 -4.91
CA ALA A 257 8.47 11.45 -5.46
C ALA A 257 8.43 11.79 -6.95
N THR A 258 9.43 12.54 -7.43
CA THR A 258 9.69 12.75 -8.86
C THR A 258 10.97 12.03 -9.27
N THR A 259 10.97 11.44 -10.46
CA THR A 259 12.13 10.72 -10.98
C THR A 259 12.30 10.87 -12.49
N GLY A 260 13.55 10.90 -12.96
CA GLY A 260 13.91 10.95 -14.37
C GLY A 260 13.85 12.33 -15.01
N GLY A 261 13.70 13.41 -14.24
CA GLY A 261 13.72 14.78 -14.78
C GLY A 261 12.53 15.13 -15.69
N CYS A 262 11.48 14.30 -15.72
CA CYS A 262 10.36 14.44 -16.64
C CYS A 262 9.60 15.74 -16.38
N GLY A 263 9.15 16.43 -17.44
CA GLY A 263 8.48 17.73 -17.31
C GLY A 263 9.35 18.84 -16.72
N GLY A 264 10.69 18.64 -16.67
CA GLY A 264 11.63 19.56 -16.03
C GLY A 264 11.60 19.50 -14.50
N ALA A 265 10.88 18.53 -13.90
CA ALA A 265 10.81 18.37 -12.46
C ALA A 265 12.15 17.84 -11.90
N PRO A 266 12.78 18.52 -10.93
CA PRO A 266 13.92 17.97 -10.22
C PRO A 266 13.56 16.64 -9.56
N ASP A 267 14.45 15.66 -9.62
CA ASP A 267 14.27 14.40 -8.88
C ASP A 267 14.33 14.67 -7.37
N GLY A 268 13.44 14.03 -6.61
CA GLY A 268 13.34 14.28 -5.17
C GLY A 268 12.01 13.86 -4.55
N ILE A 269 11.83 14.24 -3.29
CA ILE A 269 10.58 14.09 -2.54
C ILE A 269 9.95 15.48 -2.38
N TRP A 270 8.64 15.55 -2.55
CA TRP A 270 7.83 16.76 -2.46
C TRP A 270 6.78 16.56 -1.37
N ALA A 271 6.49 17.62 -0.61
CA ALA A 271 5.48 17.65 0.44
C ALA A 271 4.61 18.89 0.26
N LEU A 272 3.32 18.70 0.02
CA LEU A 272 2.32 19.76 -0.04
C LEU A 272 1.44 19.68 1.20
N ASP A 273 1.51 20.71 2.03
CA ASP A 273 0.57 20.90 3.13
C ASP A 273 -0.78 21.36 2.57
N THR A 274 -1.84 20.55 2.75
CA THR A 274 -3.14 20.77 2.10
C THR A 274 -3.96 21.87 2.78
N GLU A 275 -3.54 22.36 3.95
CA GLU A 275 -4.22 23.47 4.64
C GLU A 275 -3.63 24.82 4.20
N THR A 276 -2.30 24.89 4.08
CA THR A 276 -1.57 26.12 3.76
C THR A 276 -1.20 26.25 2.28
N ASN A 277 -1.37 25.18 1.50
CA ASN A 277 -0.97 25.07 0.10
C ASN A 277 0.52 25.32 -0.14
N LYS A 278 1.36 25.10 0.88
CA LYS A 278 2.81 25.28 0.79
C LYS A 278 3.48 23.98 0.39
N VAL A 279 4.36 24.07 -0.61
CA VAL A 279 5.18 22.96 -1.07
C VAL A 279 6.60 23.08 -0.50
N ALA A 280 7.08 22.01 0.13
CA ALA A 280 8.47 21.77 0.44
C ALA A 280 9.03 20.69 -0.50
N ALA A 281 10.34 20.72 -0.74
CA ALA A 281 11.00 19.74 -1.59
C ALA A 281 12.40 19.41 -1.08
N TRP A 282 12.72 18.12 -1.00
CA TRP A 282 14.10 17.63 -0.94
C TRP A 282 14.50 17.18 -2.34
N LYS A 283 15.46 17.88 -2.94
CA LYS A 283 15.99 17.55 -4.27
C LYS A 283 17.15 16.58 -4.11
N SER A 284 17.01 15.40 -4.67
CA SER A 284 18.06 14.38 -4.62
C SER A 284 19.23 14.75 -5.53
N GLY A 285 18.97 15.25 -6.74
CA GLY A 285 19.99 15.37 -7.80
C GLY A 285 20.32 14.05 -8.50
N ALA A 286 19.59 12.98 -8.19
CA ALA A 286 19.66 11.68 -8.85
C ALA A 286 18.30 11.00 -8.78
N ALA A 287 17.96 10.14 -9.75
CA ALA A 287 16.67 9.45 -9.78
C ALA A 287 16.31 8.79 -8.44
N VAL A 288 15.08 9.01 -7.96
CA VAL A 288 14.52 8.31 -6.82
C VAL A 288 14.27 6.85 -7.23
N ALA A 289 14.67 5.90 -6.39
CA ALA A 289 14.60 4.48 -6.70
C ALA A 289 13.21 3.90 -6.47
N GLY A 290 12.80 2.97 -7.34
CA GLY A 290 11.56 2.22 -7.22
C GLY A 290 10.28 2.93 -7.68
N LEU A 291 9.23 2.15 -7.87
CA LEU A 291 7.91 2.63 -8.30
C LEU A 291 7.07 3.16 -7.12
N ASP A 292 7.42 2.78 -5.89
CA ASP A 292 6.74 3.23 -4.67
C ASP A 292 7.35 4.54 -4.13
N GLY A 293 8.49 4.97 -4.68
CA GLY A 293 9.23 6.19 -4.35
C GLY A 293 9.87 6.17 -2.96
N PHE A 294 9.05 6.29 -1.93
CA PHE A 294 9.46 6.43 -0.53
C PHE A 294 8.49 5.68 0.40
N SER A 295 8.92 5.48 1.64
CA SER A 295 8.10 4.99 2.74
C SER A 295 8.17 5.93 3.94
N MET A 296 7.33 5.69 4.93
CA MET A 296 7.28 6.45 6.17
C MET A 296 7.32 5.50 7.37
N GLY A 297 8.23 5.76 8.30
CA GLY A 297 8.28 5.08 9.59
C GLY A 297 7.09 5.48 10.47
N PRO A 298 6.79 4.68 11.51
CA PRO A 298 5.70 4.96 12.44
C PRO A 298 5.86 6.27 13.23
N ASP A 299 7.07 6.82 13.30
CA ASP A 299 7.38 8.12 13.89
C ASP A 299 7.18 9.30 12.91
N GLY A 300 6.75 9.03 11.67
CA GLY A 300 6.59 10.02 10.60
C GLY A 300 7.85 10.30 9.79
N THR A 301 8.98 9.64 10.08
CA THR A 301 10.21 9.81 9.28
C THR A 301 10.01 9.27 7.88
N ILE A 302 10.32 10.08 6.86
CA ILE A 302 10.25 9.66 5.46
C ILE A 302 11.58 9.04 5.06
N TYR A 303 11.55 7.87 4.45
CA TYR A 303 12.73 7.18 3.93
C TYR A 303 12.69 7.08 2.41
N ALA A 304 13.74 7.56 1.75
CA ALA A 304 13.89 7.46 0.29
C ALA A 304 15.25 6.90 -0.08
N ALA A 305 15.31 6.21 -1.22
CA ALA A 305 16.55 5.71 -1.81
C ALA A 305 16.74 6.25 -3.23
N THR A 306 17.98 6.33 -3.69
CA THR A 306 18.31 6.93 -4.99
C THR A 306 19.21 6.03 -5.83
N ALA A 307 19.13 6.21 -7.15
CA ALA A 307 19.95 5.49 -8.13
C ALA A 307 21.45 5.81 -8.03
N ASP A 308 21.84 6.87 -7.30
CA ASP A 308 23.24 7.15 -7.00
C ASP A 308 23.73 6.47 -5.72
N GLY A 309 22.90 5.68 -5.02
CA GLY A 309 23.32 4.92 -3.85
C GLY A 309 23.15 5.63 -2.51
N ARG A 310 22.25 6.62 -2.40
CA ARG A 310 21.85 7.19 -1.10
C ARG A 310 20.61 6.51 -0.55
N VAL A 311 20.57 6.38 0.78
CA VAL A 311 19.34 6.26 1.56
C VAL A 311 19.27 7.45 2.50
N VAL A 312 18.15 8.14 2.53
CA VAL A 312 17.94 9.37 3.31
C VAL A 312 16.72 9.21 4.22
N ALA A 313 16.82 9.76 5.42
CA ALA A 313 15.72 10.00 6.35
C ALA A 313 15.39 11.49 6.35
N LEU A 314 14.12 11.83 6.12
CA LEU A 314 13.62 13.20 6.05
C LEU A 314 12.58 13.43 7.14
N GLU A 315 12.54 14.65 7.67
CA GLU A 315 11.47 15.14 8.53
C GLU A 315 10.17 15.27 7.72
N ALA A 316 9.04 14.78 8.28
CA ALA A 316 7.72 15.02 7.71
C ALA A 316 7.47 16.52 7.50
N LYS A 317 6.69 16.87 6.47
CA LYS A 317 6.30 18.23 6.09
C LYS A 317 7.44 19.15 5.64
N THR A 318 8.54 19.27 6.37
CA THR A 318 9.65 20.19 6.04
C THR A 318 10.68 19.57 5.10
N LEU A 319 10.73 18.23 5.03
CA LEU A 319 11.69 17.45 4.25
C LEU A 319 13.15 17.77 4.56
N LYS A 320 13.44 18.25 5.77
CA LYS A 320 14.81 18.42 6.24
C LYS A 320 15.47 17.05 6.43
N VAL A 321 16.72 16.93 6.00
CA VAL A 321 17.50 15.71 6.19
C VAL A 321 17.74 15.49 7.68
N LYS A 322 17.23 14.37 8.22
CA LYS A 322 17.49 13.90 9.58
C LYS A 322 18.76 13.07 9.65
N ALA A 323 18.94 12.19 8.66
CA ALA A 323 20.11 11.34 8.51
C ALA A 323 20.24 10.92 7.05
N GLU A 324 21.45 10.62 6.62
CA GLU A 324 21.69 10.03 5.29
C GLU A 324 22.86 9.07 5.35
N HIS A 325 22.86 8.13 4.42
CA HIS A 325 23.99 7.26 4.13
C HIS A 325 24.21 7.20 2.62
N LYS A 326 25.46 7.41 2.20
CA LYS A 326 25.92 7.24 0.82
C LYS A 326 26.78 5.99 0.73
N GLY A 327 26.25 4.95 0.11
CA GLY A 327 26.97 3.71 -0.16
C GLY A 327 27.53 3.65 -1.57
N SER A 328 28.23 2.56 -1.88
CA SER A 328 28.59 2.20 -3.25
C SER A 328 27.46 1.42 -3.92
N GLY A 329 27.16 1.74 -5.19
CA GLY A 329 26.15 1.05 -6.01
C GLY A 329 24.75 1.65 -5.93
N ALA A 330 24.00 1.53 -7.01
CA ALA A 330 22.66 2.09 -7.15
C ALA A 330 21.60 1.27 -6.40
N TYR A 331 20.62 1.95 -5.82
CA TYR A 331 19.37 1.33 -5.38
C TYR A 331 18.36 1.27 -6.52
N VAL A 332 17.53 0.23 -6.52
CA VAL A 332 16.52 -0.03 -7.55
C VAL A 332 15.10 -0.16 -7.01
N SER A 333 14.93 -0.16 -5.67
CA SER A 333 13.63 -0.07 -5.03
C SER A 333 13.52 1.12 -4.08
N ALA A 334 12.28 1.50 -3.78
CA ALA A 334 11.99 2.32 -2.62
C ALA A 334 12.39 1.56 -1.34
N PRO A 335 12.74 2.25 -0.24
CA PRO A 335 12.84 1.61 1.06
C PRO A 335 11.48 1.09 1.51
N MET A 336 11.43 -0.15 1.97
CA MET A 336 10.27 -0.73 2.66
C MET A 336 10.56 -0.80 4.16
N VAL A 337 9.66 -0.30 4.99
CA VAL A 337 9.80 -0.33 6.44
C VAL A 337 9.35 -1.70 6.97
N ILE A 338 10.17 -2.30 7.82
CA ILE A 338 9.94 -3.58 8.45
C ILE A 338 9.92 -3.37 9.96
N ASP A 339 8.82 -3.80 10.58
CA ASP A 339 8.74 -3.95 12.03
C ASP A 339 9.38 -5.27 12.44
N TYR A 340 10.52 -5.21 13.13
CA TYR A 340 11.22 -6.40 13.63
C TYR A 340 11.87 -6.09 14.98
N ASP A 341 11.56 -6.92 15.98
CA ASP A 341 12.04 -6.79 17.37
C ASP A 341 11.84 -5.38 17.98
N ASP A 342 10.64 -4.81 17.82
CA ASP A 342 10.30 -3.45 18.27
C ASP A 342 11.18 -2.33 17.66
N GLN A 343 11.97 -2.62 16.62
CA GLN A 343 12.74 -1.64 15.84
C GLN A 343 12.23 -1.48 14.40
N ASP A 344 12.45 -0.29 13.84
CA ASP A 344 12.19 0.01 12.44
C ASP A 344 13.44 -0.30 11.59
N TYR A 345 13.34 -1.35 10.79
CA TYR A 345 14.34 -1.67 9.77
C TYR A 345 13.85 -1.24 8.39
N LEU A 346 14.78 -1.01 7.47
CA LEU A 346 14.49 -0.69 6.07
C LEU A 346 15.12 -1.75 5.18
N ALA A 347 14.35 -2.34 4.28
CA ALA A 347 14.88 -3.14 3.18
C ALA A 347 14.94 -2.31 1.89
N VAL A 348 16.09 -2.32 1.21
CA VAL A 348 16.30 -1.60 -0.05
C VAL A 348 17.01 -2.51 -1.06
N ALA A 349 16.40 -2.73 -2.21
CA ALA A 349 16.97 -3.50 -3.30
C ALA A 349 18.08 -2.72 -4.03
N ARG A 350 19.15 -3.43 -4.40
CA ARG A 350 20.32 -2.88 -5.08
C ARG A 350 20.46 -3.42 -6.50
N GLN A 351 21.11 -2.64 -7.36
CA GLN A 351 21.35 -3.00 -8.76
C GLN A 351 22.19 -4.29 -8.92
N ASP A 352 23.01 -4.61 -7.93
CA ASP A 352 23.83 -5.83 -7.86
C ASP A 352 23.04 -7.09 -7.43
N GLY A 353 21.72 -6.99 -7.30
CA GLY A 353 20.88 -8.13 -6.93
C GLY A 353 20.92 -8.48 -5.45
N SER A 354 21.37 -7.59 -4.57
CA SER A 354 21.21 -7.77 -3.12
C SER A 354 20.11 -6.89 -2.56
N ILE A 355 19.72 -7.17 -1.33
CA ILE A 355 18.83 -6.38 -0.48
C ILE A 355 19.66 -5.94 0.72
N ALA A 356 19.78 -4.63 0.89
CA ALA A 356 20.43 -4.03 2.04
C ALA A 356 19.40 -3.78 3.15
N LEU A 357 19.74 -4.16 4.38
CA LEU A 357 18.97 -3.86 5.58
C LEU A 357 19.61 -2.68 6.32
N PHE A 358 18.83 -1.65 6.61
CA PHE A 358 19.24 -0.53 7.46
C PHE A 358 18.42 -0.54 8.75
N GLN A 359 19.00 -0.01 9.83
CA GLN A 359 18.21 0.34 11.01
C GLN A 359 17.87 1.83 10.92
N GLY A 360 16.59 2.19 10.96
CA GLY A 360 16.12 3.56 10.71
C GLY A 360 16.74 4.59 11.66
N SER A 361 16.85 4.25 12.94
CA SER A 361 17.45 5.11 13.98
C SER A 361 18.97 5.27 13.87
N ALA A 362 19.64 4.40 13.11
CA ALA A 362 21.09 4.39 12.92
C ALA A 362 21.47 4.50 11.43
N LEU A 363 20.62 5.14 10.61
CA LEU A 363 20.72 5.13 9.14
C LEU A 363 22.11 5.53 8.63
N SER A 364 22.73 6.57 9.20
CA SER A 364 24.04 7.06 8.76
C SER A 364 25.18 6.06 8.93
N GLY A 365 25.02 5.06 9.81
CA GLY A 365 25.98 3.96 9.98
C GLY A 365 26.04 3.00 8.79
N GLY A 366 25.10 3.10 7.85
CA GLY A 366 25.00 2.22 6.70
C GLY A 366 24.19 0.94 6.97
N PRO A 367 24.23 -0.03 6.04
CA PRO A 367 23.44 -1.24 6.18
C PRO A 367 23.97 -2.10 7.34
N VAL A 368 23.06 -2.57 8.20
CA VAL A 368 23.33 -3.48 9.32
C VAL A 368 23.43 -4.93 8.87
N GLY A 369 22.85 -5.25 7.71
CA GLY A 369 22.84 -6.57 7.11
C GLY A 369 22.62 -6.49 5.60
N ARG A 370 23.00 -7.56 4.90
CA ARG A 370 22.86 -7.67 3.46
C ARG A 370 22.86 -9.14 3.08
N ASN A 371 21.96 -9.57 2.21
CA ASN A 371 22.07 -10.91 1.61
C ASN A 371 23.12 -10.89 0.47
N PRO A 372 23.72 -12.04 0.12
CA PRO A 372 24.51 -12.16 -1.09
C PRO A 372 23.71 -11.66 -2.31
N GLY A 373 24.39 -10.96 -3.22
CA GLY A 373 23.77 -10.61 -4.50
C GLY A 373 23.68 -11.84 -5.39
N GLU A 374 22.50 -12.18 -5.87
CA GLU A 374 22.34 -13.21 -6.90
C GLU A 374 22.23 -12.57 -8.30
N PRO A 375 22.78 -13.20 -9.36
CA PRO A 375 22.60 -12.75 -10.73
C PRO A 375 21.13 -12.82 -11.16
N GLY A 376 20.46 -11.67 -11.13
CA GLY A 376 19.10 -11.49 -11.59
C GLY A 376 18.66 -10.07 -11.29
N LYS A 377 18.41 -9.26 -12.33
CA LYS A 377 17.89 -7.90 -12.13
C LYS A 377 16.50 -8.01 -11.52
N PHE A 378 16.22 -7.23 -10.49
CA PHE A 378 14.88 -7.10 -9.94
C PHE A 378 13.89 -6.80 -11.08
N SER A 379 12.82 -7.57 -11.17
CA SER A 379 11.77 -7.38 -12.19
C SER A 379 10.80 -6.27 -11.79
N SER A 380 10.76 -5.92 -10.50
CA SER A 380 10.01 -4.81 -9.94
C SER A 380 10.89 -3.97 -9.01
N GLY A 381 10.64 -2.67 -8.98
CA GLY A 381 11.28 -1.73 -8.06
C GLY A 381 10.63 -1.65 -6.68
N ALA A 382 9.96 -2.71 -6.23
CA ALA A 382 9.26 -2.77 -4.94
C ALA A 382 9.44 -4.15 -4.29
N LEU A 383 9.41 -4.16 -2.96
CA LEU A 383 9.50 -5.33 -2.08
C LEU A 383 8.18 -5.48 -1.32
N ALA A 384 7.98 -6.63 -0.67
CA ALA A 384 6.88 -6.79 0.29
C ALA A 384 7.39 -7.44 1.58
N THR A 385 6.71 -7.20 2.70
CA THR A 385 7.02 -7.79 4.00
C THR A 385 5.75 -8.18 4.72
N TRP A 386 5.79 -9.34 5.37
CA TRP A 386 4.71 -9.78 6.24
C TRP A 386 5.27 -10.54 7.43
N THR A 387 4.48 -10.61 8.50
CA THR A 387 4.75 -11.53 9.60
C THR A 387 3.68 -12.60 9.59
N ASP A 388 4.10 -13.85 9.42
CA ASP A 388 3.15 -14.96 9.32
C ASP A 388 2.48 -15.27 10.67
N SER A 389 1.48 -16.14 10.63
CA SER A 389 0.74 -16.57 11.82
C SER A 389 1.60 -17.26 12.90
N SER A 390 2.81 -17.73 12.55
CA SER A 390 3.78 -18.31 13.49
C SER A 390 4.71 -17.27 14.12
N GLY A 391 4.67 -16.02 13.66
CA GLY A 391 5.49 -14.91 14.15
C GLY A 391 6.80 -14.73 13.40
N VAL A 392 7.02 -15.41 12.27
CA VAL A 392 8.21 -15.21 11.44
C VAL A 392 7.99 -14.00 10.55
N THR A 393 8.94 -13.06 10.55
CA THR A 393 8.93 -11.90 9.65
C THR A 393 9.69 -12.23 8.37
N TRP A 394 9.08 -11.88 7.25
CA TRP A 394 9.56 -12.22 5.92
C TRP A 394 9.74 -11.00 5.04
N VAL A 395 10.60 -11.13 4.03
CA VAL A 395 10.76 -10.18 2.92
C VAL A 395 10.61 -10.92 1.60
N LEU A 396 9.81 -10.37 0.69
CA LEU A 396 9.63 -10.86 -0.67
C LEU A 396 10.30 -9.93 -1.67
N ALA A 397 10.93 -10.53 -2.68
CA ALA A 397 11.54 -9.83 -3.80
C ALA A 397 11.11 -10.43 -5.14
N ALA A 398 10.77 -9.56 -6.10
CA ALA A 398 10.51 -9.93 -7.48
C ALA A 398 11.81 -9.86 -8.31
N ARG A 399 12.31 -11.02 -8.76
CA ARG A 399 13.57 -11.20 -9.51
C ARG A 399 13.31 -12.14 -10.71
N ASN A 400 14.13 -13.19 -10.87
CA ASN A 400 13.84 -14.30 -11.78
C ASN A 400 12.91 -15.31 -11.08
N GLY A 401 11.74 -14.84 -10.64
CA GLY A 401 10.89 -15.53 -9.66
C GLY A 401 10.53 -14.61 -8.49
N VAL A 402 9.56 -15.03 -7.68
CA VAL A 402 9.34 -14.44 -6.35
C VAL A 402 10.23 -15.19 -5.38
N GLU A 403 11.10 -14.48 -4.67
CA GLU A 403 12.01 -15.05 -3.68
C GLU A 403 11.62 -14.55 -2.29
N ALA A 404 11.58 -15.45 -1.32
CA ALA A 404 11.25 -15.14 0.06
C ALA A 404 12.44 -15.36 0.98
N PHE A 405 12.64 -14.39 1.87
CA PHE A 405 13.67 -14.39 2.88
C PHE A 405 13.05 -14.30 4.27
N LYS A 406 13.48 -15.16 5.19
CA LYS A 406 13.20 -14.96 6.62
C LYS A 406 14.15 -13.91 7.16
N ILE A 407 13.67 -13.07 8.07
CA ILE A 407 14.53 -12.25 8.90
C ILE A 407 14.94 -13.10 10.11
N VAL A 408 16.23 -13.32 10.24
CA VAL A 408 16.83 -14.09 11.34
C VAL A 408 17.90 -13.26 12.02
N GLU A 409 18.11 -13.48 13.31
CA GLU A 409 19.20 -12.85 14.04
C GLU A 409 20.50 -13.65 13.88
N LYS A 410 21.56 -13.00 13.39
CA LYS A 410 22.91 -13.55 13.30
C LYS A 410 23.88 -12.57 13.96
N ASN A 411 24.55 -13.01 15.03
CA ASN A 411 25.50 -12.19 15.80
C ASN A 411 24.92 -10.85 16.30
N GLY A 412 23.68 -10.86 16.81
CA GLY A 412 23.03 -9.65 17.32
C GLY A 412 22.53 -8.67 16.24
N LYS A 413 22.49 -9.09 14.97
CA LYS A 413 22.03 -8.26 13.84
C LYS A 413 21.05 -9.04 12.97
N PRO A 414 20.02 -8.38 12.40
CA PRO A 414 19.13 -9.03 11.46
C PRO A 414 19.86 -9.36 10.15
N SER A 415 19.55 -10.53 9.62
CA SER A 415 20.02 -11.03 8.34
C SER A 415 18.84 -11.60 7.57
N LEU A 416 18.90 -11.50 6.24
CA LEU A 416 17.96 -12.17 5.35
C LEU A 416 18.49 -13.57 5.02
N GLU A 417 17.67 -14.58 5.27
CA GLU A 417 17.96 -15.97 4.94
C GLU A 417 16.99 -16.46 3.86
N PRO A 418 17.47 -16.82 2.66
CA PRO A 418 16.60 -17.29 1.58
C PRO A 418 15.94 -18.61 1.98
N GLU A 419 14.64 -18.73 1.75
CA GLU A 419 13.88 -19.93 2.08
C GLU A 419 13.34 -20.63 0.84
N TRP A 420 12.66 -19.89 -0.02
CA TRP A 420 12.03 -20.43 -1.22
C TRP A 420 12.04 -19.42 -2.36
N LYS A 421 11.92 -19.96 -3.58
CA LYS A 421 11.83 -19.19 -4.82
C LYS A 421 10.82 -19.84 -5.76
N SER A 422 9.98 -19.02 -6.40
CA SER A 422 9.04 -19.48 -7.42
C SER A 422 9.61 -19.37 -8.84
N ASP A 423 9.00 -20.08 -9.79
CA ASP A 423 9.35 -20.05 -11.21
C ASP A 423 8.58 -19.00 -12.02
N ILE A 424 7.91 -18.05 -11.35
CA ILE A 424 7.11 -17.02 -12.01
C ILE A 424 8.03 -16.11 -12.83
N ALA A 425 7.80 -16.02 -14.13
CA ALA A 425 8.65 -15.26 -15.03
C ALA A 425 8.42 -13.74 -14.90
N SER A 426 9.50 -13.00 -14.57
CA SER A 426 9.49 -11.54 -14.47
C SER A 426 8.29 -11.00 -13.67
N PRO A 427 8.11 -11.43 -12.42
CA PRO A 427 6.93 -11.10 -11.66
C PRO A 427 6.86 -9.61 -11.35
N LEU A 428 5.64 -9.10 -11.20
CA LEU A 428 5.38 -7.80 -10.57
C LEU A 428 5.76 -7.85 -9.08
N ALA A 429 5.71 -6.70 -8.41
CA ALA A 429 5.79 -6.67 -6.95
C ALA A 429 4.73 -7.61 -6.35
N PRO A 430 5.13 -8.62 -5.54
CA PRO A 430 4.16 -9.48 -4.89
C PRO A 430 3.44 -8.71 -3.78
N ILE A 431 2.24 -9.17 -3.46
CA ILE A 431 1.50 -8.71 -2.27
C ILE A 431 1.16 -9.91 -1.40
N VAL A 432 0.88 -9.66 -0.13
CA VAL A 432 0.48 -10.69 0.81
C VAL A 432 -0.91 -10.36 1.35
N VAL A 433 -1.80 -11.36 1.36
CA VAL A 433 -3.09 -11.28 2.04
C VAL A 433 -3.14 -12.41 3.06
N ASP A 434 -3.20 -12.04 4.34
CA ASP A 434 -3.00 -12.97 5.46
C ASP A 434 -1.67 -13.74 5.32
N ASN A 435 -1.70 -15.03 4.95
CA ASN A 435 -0.53 -15.88 4.70
C ASN A 435 -0.41 -16.35 3.24
N VAL A 436 -1.14 -15.71 2.32
CA VAL A 436 -1.13 -16.04 0.88
C VAL A 436 -0.37 -14.97 0.12
N VAL A 437 0.63 -15.38 -0.66
CA VAL A 437 1.39 -14.50 -1.56
C VAL A 437 0.71 -14.49 -2.92
N PHE A 438 0.32 -13.31 -3.38
CA PHE A 438 -0.15 -13.10 -4.76
C PHE A 438 0.95 -12.46 -5.60
N ALA A 439 1.17 -13.01 -6.78
CA ALA A 439 2.14 -12.50 -7.74
C ALA A 439 1.64 -12.70 -9.17
N ALA A 440 1.86 -11.71 -10.02
CA ALA A 440 1.48 -11.74 -11.43
C ALA A 440 2.72 -11.77 -12.33
N SER A 441 2.70 -12.57 -13.39
CA SER A 441 3.77 -12.57 -14.40
C SER A 441 3.73 -11.28 -15.23
N GLY A 442 4.90 -10.69 -15.48
CA GLY A 442 4.99 -9.37 -16.14
C GLY A 442 5.19 -9.39 -17.65
N LYS A 443 5.51 -10.54 -18.25
CA LYS A 443 5.79 -10.67 -19.69
C LYS A 443 4.70 -11.43 -20.42
N GLY A 444 4.29 -10.92 -21.58
CA GLY A 444 3.21 -11.52 -22.37
C GLY A 444 1.86 -11.42 -21.66
N ALA A 445 0.92 -12.27 -22.03
CA ALA A 445 -0.34 -12.42 -21.30
C ALA A 445 -0.03 -12.79 -19.84
N SER A 446 -0.50 -11.96 -18.90
CA SER A 446 -0.18 -12.12 -17.48
C SER A 446 -0.87 -13.36 -16.91
N VAL A 447 -0.29 -13.93 -15.86
CA VAL A 447 -0.88 -15.01 -15.07
C VAL A 447 -0.77 -14.60 -13.62
N LEU A 448 -1.91 -14.55 -12.92
CA LEU A 448 -1.96 -14.36 -11.48
C LEU A 448 -1.75 -15.72 -10.79
N HIS A 449 -0.88 -15.73 -9.80
CA HIS A 449 -0.58 -16.88 -8.96
C HIS A 449 -0.89 -16.56 -7.51
N ALA A 450 -1.43 -17.54 -6.79
CA ALA A 450 -1.46 -17.56 -5.34
C ALA A 450 -0.50 -18.65 -4.84
N LEU A 451 0.38 -18.30 -3.91
CA LEU A 451 1.36 -19.19 -3.30
C LEU A 451 1.16 -19.21 -1.78
N ASP A 452 1.44 -20.35 -1.16
CA ASP A 452 1.59 -20.43 0.30
C ASP A 452 2.79 -19.56 0.73
N GLY A 453 2.56 -18.59 1.62
CA GLY A 453 3.60 -17.61 1.95
C GLY A 453 4.81 -18.22 2.66
N ALA A 454 4.62 -19.26 3.47
CA ALA A 454 5.72 -19.88 4.21
C ALA A 454 6.57 -20.81 3.33
N THR A 455 5.96 -21.47 2.35
CA THR A 455 6.61 -22.54 1.58
C THR A 455 6.80 -22.26 0.09
N GLY A 456 6.15 -21.22 -0.44
CA GLY A 456 6.16 -20.89 -1.87
C GLY A 456 5.37 -21.88 -2.74
N LYS A 457 4.66 -22.85 -2.14
CA LYS A 457 3.90 -23.87 -2.88
C LYS A 457 2.77 -23.21 -3.67
N PRO A 458 2.56 -23.56 -4.95
CA PRO A 458 1.41 -23.07 -5.71
C PRO A 458 0.10 -23.52 -5.08
N LEU A 459 -0.81 -22.57 -4.86
CA LEU A 459 -2.15 -22.81 -4.33
C LEU A 459 -3.22 -22.65 -5.42
N TRP A 460 -3.06 -21.65 -6.28
CA TRP A 460 -4.03 -21.32 -7.33
C TRP A 460 -3.36 -20.55 -8.48
N THR A 461 -3.96 -20.60 -9.67
CA THR A 461 -3.54 -19.79 -10.82
C THR A 461 -4.72 -19.36 -11.69
N SER A 462 -4.66 -18.16 -12.25
CA SER A 462 -5.64 -17.67 -13.23
C SER A 462 -5.56 -18.41 -14.57
N GLY A 463 -4.50 -19.21 -14.79
CA GLY A 463 -4.24 -19.83 -16.09
C GLY A 463 -4.19 -18.77 -17.19
N LYS A 464 -5.04 -18.92 -18.22
CA LYS A 464 -5.09 -18.03 -19.39
C LYS A 464 -6.17 -16.94 -19.30
N ALA A 465 -6.75 -16.71 -18.13
CA ALA A 465 -7.87 -15.78 -17.97
C ALA A 465 -7.52 -14.32 -18.34
N ILE A 466 -6.26 -13.92 -18.17
CA ILE A 466 -5.80 -12.57 -18.51
C ILE A 466 -5.18 -12.61 -19.91
N SER A 467 -5.73 -11.83 -20.84
CA SER A 467 -5.30 -11.85 -22.25
C SER A 467 -4.16 -10.89 -22.57
N ALA A 468 -3.83 -9.98 -21.66
CA ALA A 468 -2.90 -8.88 -21.89
C ALA A 468 -1.77 -8.85 -20.84
N PRO A 469 -0.65 -8.17 -21.13
CA PRO A 469 0.38 -7.92 -20.12
C PRO A 469 -0.16 -7.05 -18.98
N ALA A 470 0.30 -7.34 -17.77
CA ALA A 470 0.02 -6.52 -16.62
C ALA A 470 0.57 -5.09 -16.80
N ALA A 471 -0.22 -4.10 -16.37
CA ALA A 471 0.26 -2.75 -16.15
C ALA A 471 1.32 -2.86 -15.05
N GLN A 472 2.52 -2.33 -15.31
CA GLN A 472 3.69 -2.49 -14.42
C GLN A 472 3.58 -1.58 -13.18
N THR A 473 2.39 -1.56 -12.56
CA THR A 473 1.97 -0.63 -11.51
C THR A 473 1.60 -1.34 -10.21
N GLY A 474 1.57 -2.67 -10.18
CA GLY A 474 1.44 -3.48 -8.96
C GLY A 474 0.09 -4.21 -8.84
N LEU A 475 -0.03 -5.01 -7.78
CA LEU A 475 -1.27 -5.67 -7.37
C LEU A 475 -1.92 -4.91 -6.20
N THR A 476 -3.21 -5.12 -6.01
CA THR A 476 -4.00 -4.55 -4.92
C THR A 476 -4.92 -5.62 -4.37
N ALA A 477 -5.13 -5.66 -3.06
CA ALA A 477 -6.09 -6.58 -2.45
C ALA A 477 -7.13 -5.83 -1.62
N GLY A 478 -8.37 -6.28 -1.72
CA GLY A 478 -9.45 -6.04 -0.78
C GLY A 478 -9.70 -7.28 0.10
N PRO A 479 -10.73 -7.26 0.95
CA PRO A 479 -10.98 -8.30 1.95
C PRO A 479 -11.26 -9.69 1.35
N SER A 480 -11.71 -9.77 0.10
CA SER A 480 -12.03 -11.05 -0.56
C SER A 480 -11.55 -11.13 -2.00
N THR A 481 -10.84 -10.10 -2.48
CA THR A 481 -10.60 -9.90 -3.90
C THR A 481 -9.20 -9.33 -4.12
N VAL A 482 -8.52 -9.79 -5.16
CA VAL A 482 -7.25 -9.27 -5.65
C VAL A 482 -7.48 -8.67 -7.03
N TYR A 483 -6.91 -7.49 -7.25
CA TYR A 483 -7.06 -6.71 -8.47
C TYR A 483 -5.74 -6.60 -9.23
N LEU A 484 -5.84 -6.67 -10.55
CA LEU A 484 -4.71 -6.49 -11.47
C LEU A 484 -5.16 -5.62 -12.64
N ALA A 485 -4.45 -4.53 -12.88
CA ALA A 485 -4.62 -3.73 -14.08
C ALA A 485 -3.72 -4.24 -15.22
N THR A 486 -4.19 -4.16 -16.46
CA THR A 486 -3.47 -4.59 -17.66
C THR A 486 -3.21 -3.45 -18.63
N ARG A 487 -2.26 -3.65 -19.54
CA ARG A 487 -1.78 -2.63 -20.47
C ARG A 487 -2.78 -2.23 -21.54
N ASP A 488 -3.75 -3.09 -21.82
CA ASP A 488 -4.88 -2.83 -22.72
C ASP A 488 -6.01 -2.02 -22.05
N GLY A 489 -5.77 -1.47 -20.85
CA GLY A 489 -6.74 -0.61 -20.18
C GLY A 489 -7.83 -1.36 -19.43
N ALA A 490 -7.61 -2.63 -19.07
CA ALA A 490 -8.58 -3.41 -18.30
C ALA A 490 -8.18 -3.57 -16.82
N LEU A 491 -9.19 -3.66 -15.94
CA LEU A 491 -9.05 -4.05 -14.54
C LEU A 491 -9.67 -5.43 -14.34
N TYR A 492 -8.89 -6.37 -13.81
CA TYR A 492 -9.36 -7.71 -13.47
C TYR A 492 -9.56 -7.83 -11.96
N ALA A 493 -10.60 -8.57 -11.56
CA ALA A 493 -10.85 -8.95 -10.18
C ALA A 493 -10.87 -10.48 -10.02
N PHE A 494 -10.13 -10.98 -9.03
CA PHE A 494 -10.07 -12.39 -8.66
C PHE A 494 -10.42 -12.54 -7.20
N GLY A 495 -11.41 -13.36 -6.87
CA GLY A 495 -11.93 -13.43 -5.52
C GLY A 495 -13.03 -14.44 -5.37
N PHE A 496 -13.75 -14.32 -4.26
CA PHE A 496 -14.94 -15.12 -3.99
C PHE A 496 -16.19 -14.35 -4.45
N PRO A 497 -17.09 -14.97 -5.24
CA PRO A 497 -18.33 -14.30 -5.62
C PRO A 497 -19.16 -13.89 -4.39
N ILE A 498 -19.95 -12.83 -4.58
CA ILE A 498 -20.93 -12.38 -3.60
C ILE A 498 -22.11 -13.34 -3.72
N GLU A 499 -22.41 -14.06 -2.65
CA GLU A 499 -23.57 -14.95 -2.59
C GLU A 499 -24.86 -14.11 -2.73
N HIS A 500 -25.72 -14.51 -3.67
CA HIS A 500 -26.99 -13.83 -4.00
C HIS A 500 -28.13 -14.20 -3.06
#